data_AF-A0A537ZYQ8-F1
#
_entry.id   AF-A0A537ZYQ8-F1
#
_cell.length_a   1.000
_cell.length_b   1.000
_cell.length_c   1.000
_cell.angle_alpha   90.00
_cell.angle_beta   90.00
_cell.angle_gamma   90.00
#
_symmetry.space_group_name_H-M   'P 1'
#
loop_
_entity.id
_entity.type
_entity.pdbx_description
1 polymer ?
#
loop_
_entity_poly.entity_id
_entity_poly.type
_entity_poly.pdbx_seq_one_letter_code
_entity_poly.pdbx_strand_id
1 'polypeptide(L)'
;MPGSVSLLWGRIRVLSRAWTVAAAVLLVVGFVAAGASKVDAYVNPFKKGSWSPGRIDMGVDMIPNRRSPVLAIGAARILGSTAKSGWPDGRYLWYQLISGRHKGEIVYVAEHLRQIAPAGKRVDAGQRIAVALPGYPYIETGWANEDGSTRASPCYKEGKATHSGQTFGRFLYRLGLPHYLDIAAAGSSHPTGALC
;
A
#
# COMPACT_ATOMS: atom_id res chain seq x y z
N MET A 1 -24.80 41.01 -67.83
CA MET A 1 -25.30 42.40 -67.73
C MET A 1 -26.30 42.62 -68.86
N PRO A 2 -27.46 43.29 -68.70
CA PRO A 2 -27.99 44.16 -67.63
C PRO A 2 -29.06 43.43 -66.74
N GLY A 3 -29.55 43.88 -65.57
CA GLY A 3 -30.03 45.20 -65.09
C GLY A 3 -31.56 45.28 -65.34
N SER A 4 -32.51 45.56 -64.43
CA SER A 4 -32.52 46.29 -63.15
C SER A 4 -33.82 46.04 -62.33
N VAL A 5 -33.65 46.10 -61.00
CA VAL A 5 -34.49 46.57 -59.86
C VAL A 5 -35.97 46.98 -60.05
N SER A 6 -36.84 46.50 -59.15
CA SER A 6 -37.80 47.36 -58.41
C SER A 6 -38.43 46.69 -57.19
N LEU A 7 -38.31 47.37 -56.04
CA LEU A 7 -38.91 47.08 -54.73
C LEU A 7 -40.39 47.50 -54.68
N LEU A 8 -41.21 46.83 -53.86
CA LEU A 8 -42.24 47.49 -53.05
C LEU A 8 -42.75 46.59 -51.89
N TRP A 9 -42.34 46.98 -50.68
CA TRP A 9 -43.12 47.18 -49.44
C TRP A 9 -44.30 46.25 -49.10
N GLY A 10 -44.31 45.71 -47.87
CA GLY A 10 -45.58 45.56 -47.16
C GLY A 10 -45.67 44.54 -46.02
N ARG A 11 -45.45 45.04 -44.80
CA ARG A 11 -46.14 44.65 -43.54
C ARG A 11 -45.77 43.32 -42.88
N ILE A 12 -44.91 43.48 -41.86
CA ILE A 12 -44.78 42.64 -40.68
C ILE A 12 -46.16 42.43 -40.03
N ARG A 13 -46.62 41.17 -39.92
CA ARG A 13 -47.63 40.78 -38.94
C ARG A 13 -46.96 39.97 -37.85
N VAL A 14 -46.89 40.57 -36.67
CA VAL A 14 -46.64 39.90 -35.41
C VAL A 14 -47.83 38.99 -35.13
N LEU A 15 -47.58 37.69 -34.99
CA LEU A 15 -48.50 36.76 -34.34
C LEU A 15 -47.74 36.06 -33.22
N SER A 16 -47.86 36.66 -32.04
CA SER A 16 -47.61 36.05 -30.75
C SER A 16 -48.60 34.91 -30.53
N ARG A 17 -48.11 33.68 -30.35
CA ARG A 17 -48.84 32.66 -29.60
C ARG A 17 -47.90 31.98 -28.62
N ALA A 18 -48.31 32.12 -27.37
CA ALA A 18 -47.66 31.67 -26.16
C ALA A 18 -47.30 30.19 -26.24
N TRP A 19 -46.04 29.87 -25.96
CA TRP A 19 -45.61 28.53 -25.63
C TRP A 19 -45.80 28.36 -24.14
N THR A 20 -46.78 27.54 -23.76
CA THR A 20 -46.90 27.01 -22.41
C THR A 20 -45.69 26.10 -22.17
N VAL A 21 -44.69 26.58 -21.43
CA VAL A 21 -43.59 25.73 -20.96
C VAL A 21 -44.14 24.90 -19.80
N ALA A 22 -44.50 23.64 -20.07
CA ALA A 22 -44.68 22.67 -19.00
C ALA A 22 -43.31 22.38 -18.39
N ALA A 23 -43.06 22.89 -17.19
CA ALA A 23 -41.89 22.54 -16.40
C ALA A 23 -42.02 21.08 -15.93
N ALA A 24 -41.37 20.15 -16.64
CA ALA A 24 -41.17 18.81 -16.14
C ALA A 24 -40.11 18.87 -15.02
N VAL A 25 -40.57 18.85 -13.77
CA VAL A 25 -39.70 18.60 -12.61
C VAL A 25 -39.28 17.14 -12.67
N LEU A 26 -38.14 16.86 -13.30
CA LEU A 26 -37.47 15.57 -13.14
C LEU A 26 -36.89 15.54 -11.73
N LEU A 27 -37.56 14.82 -10.84
CA LEU A 27 -37.03 14.44 -9.54
C LEU A 27 -35.97 13.36 -9.80
N VAL A 28 -34.74 13.78 -10.09
CA VAL A 28 -33.59 12.88 -10.13
C VAL A 28 -33.33 12.46 -8.69
N VAL A 29 -33.91 11.32 -8.30
CA VAL A 29 -33.50 10.61 -7.10
C VAL A 29 -32.09 10.11 -7.39
N GLY A 30 -31.11 10.95 -7.07
CA GLY A 30 -29.71 10.55 -7.08
C GLY A 30 -29.51 9.48 -6.02
N PHE A 31 -29.45 8.23 -6.43
CA PHE A 31 -28.73 7.25 -5.64
C PHE A 31 -27.27 7.68 -5.63
N VAL A 32 -26.88 8.42 -4.60
CA VAL A 32 -25.49 8.50 -4.19
C VAL A 32 -25.15 7.08 -3.77
N ALA A 33 -24.62 6.28 -4.70
CA ALA A 33 -23.83 5.13 -4.32
C ALA A 33 -22.69 5.71 -3.50
N ALA A 34 -22.84 5.69 -2.17
CA ALA A 34 -21.74 5.85 -1.27
C ALA A 34 -20.73 4.80 -1.74
N GLY A 35 -19.67 5.26 -2.40
CA GLY A 35 -18.56 4.39 -2.74
C GLY A 35 -18.14 3.80 -1.41
N ALA A 36 -18.45 2.51 -1.20
CA ALA A 36 -17.85 1.77 -0.12
C ALA A 36 -16.36 2.03 -0.29
N SER A 37 -15.78 2.79 0.64
CA SER A 37 -14.33 2.93 0.69
C SER A 37 -13.85 1.50 0.64
N LYS A 38 -13.19 1.11 -0.45
CA LYS A 38 -12.54 -0.19 -0.50
C LYS A 38 -11.67 -0.14 0.73
N VAL A 39 -12.03 -0.89 1.77
CA VAL A 39 -11.17 -1.04 2.93
C VAL A 39 -9.97 -1.69 2.30
N ASP A 40 -8.95 -0.89 1.98
CA ASP A 40 -7.76 -1.36 1.27
C ASP A 40 -7.17 -2.43 2.18
N ALA A 41 -7.50 -3.67 1.83
CA ALA A 41 -7.22 -4.81 2.66
C ALA A 41 -5.72 -5.06 2.57
N TYR A 42 -5.10 -5.18 3.73
CA TYR A 42 -3.74 -5.68 3.78
C TYR A 42 -3.72 -7.12 3.27
N VAL A 43 -2.70 -7.45 2.48
CA VAL A 43 -2.47 -8.79 1.94
C VAL A 43 -1.28 -9.43 2.64
N ASN A 44 -1.29 -10.76 2.75
CA ASN A 44 -0.11 -11.50 3.13
C ASN A 44 1.00 -11.26 2.08
N PRO A 45 2.15 -10.65 2.44
CA PRO A 45 3.21 -10.39 1.49
C PRO A 45 3.95 -11.67 1.05
N PHE A 46 3.69 -12.80 1.73
CA PHE A 46 4.35 -14.08 1.53
C PHE A 46 3.37 -15.13 1.01
N LYS A 47 3.46 -15.43 -0.28
CA LYS A 47 2.63 -16.47 -0.93
C LYS A 47 2.85 -17.85 -0.26
N LYS A 48 1.78 -18.45 0.26
CA LYS A 48 1.79 -19.80 0.87
C LYS A 48 2.58 -20.80 0.01
N GLY A 49 3.47 -21.57 0.66
CA GLY A 49 4.31 -22.60 0.02
C GLY A 49 5.59 -22.07 -0.66
N SER A 50 5.70 -20.77 -0.93
CA SER A 50 6.95 -20.17 -1.45
C SER A 50 7.91 -19.72 -0.35
N TRP A 51 7.46 -19.71 0.90
CA TRP A 51 8.17 -19.15 2.04
C TRP A 51 8.09 -20.10 3.23
N SER A 52 9.18 -20.14 3.98
CA SER A 52 9.27 -20.77 5.30
C SER A 52 9.52 -19.69 6.35
N PRO A 53 8.99 -19.84 7.57
CA PRO A 53 9.27 -18.92 8.66
C PRO A 53 10.74 -19.01 9.09
N GLY A 54 11.32 -17.87 9.48
CA GLY A 54 12.57 -17.82 10.24
C GLY A 54 12.31 -17.44 11.71
N ARG A 55 13.21 -16.66 12.31
CA ARG A 55 13.11 -16.18 13.68
C ARG A 55 12.35 -14.85 13.76
N ILE A 56 12.17 -14.38 14.99
CA ILE A 56 11.81 -13.00 15.30
C ILE A 56 13.06 -12.34 15.86
N ASP A 57 13.43 -11.20 15.29
CA ASP A 57 14.56 -10.37 15.73
C ASP A 57 14.09 -8.92 15.89
N MET A 58 14.59 -7.99 15.08
CA MET A 58 14.09 -6.61 15.01
C MET A 58 12.72 -6.56 14.33
N GLY A 59 12.47 -7.55 13.48
CA GLY A 59 11.30 -7.85 12.68
C GLY A 59 11.07 -9.36 12.65
N VAL A 60 10.68 -9.88 11.50
CA VAL A 60 10.40 -11.29 11.23
C VAL A 60 11.24 -11.74 10.06
N ASP A 61 12.04 -12.78 10.29
CA ASP A 61 12.80 -13.44 9.24
C ASP A 61 11.89 -14.30 8.39
N MET A 62 12.10 -14.26 7.08
CA MET A 62 11.38 -15.07 6.11
C MET A 62 12.34 -15.73 5.14
N ILE A 63 12.20 -17.04 4.99
CA ILE A 63 13.07 -17.87 4.17
C ILE A 63 12.37 -18.16 2.83
N PRO A 64 12.79 -17.54 1.70
CA PRO A 64 12.23 -17.88 0.40
C PRO A 64 12.71 -19.28 -0.03
N ASN A 65 11.77 -20.22 -0.23
CA ASN A 65 12.06 -21.59 -0.68
C ASN A 65 12.57 -21.64 -2.14
N ARG A 66 12.31 -20.55 -2.87
CA ARG A 66 12.71 -20.29 -4.25
C ARG A 66 12.69 -18.79 -4.46
N ARG A 67 13.24 -18.32 -5.58
CA ARG A 67 13.11 -16.91 -5.98
C ARG A 67 11.64 -16.48 -5.93
N SER A 68 11.33 -15.53 -5.06
CA SER A 68 9.95 -15.20 -4.70
C SER A 68 9.72 -13.69 -4.67
N PRO A 69 8.57 -13.20 -5.14
CA PRO A 69 8.24 -11.79 -5.05
C PRO A 69 7.96 -11.40 -3.59
N VAL A 70 8.49 -10.26 -3.16
CA VAL A 70 8.04 -9.58 -1.95
C VAL A 70 6.96 -8.59 -2.38
N LEU A 71 5.76 -8.71 -1.80
CA LEU A 71 4.62 -7.86 -2.13
C LEU A 71 4.47 -6.74 -1.10
N ALA A 72 3.98 -5.58 -1.53
CA ALA A 72 3.53 -4.54 -0.62
C ALA A 72 2.35 -5.06 0.21
N ILE A 73 2.45 -4.95 1.53
CA ILE A 73 1.41 -5.41 2.45
C ILE A 73 0.10 -4.64 2.22
N GLY A 74 0.19 -3.34 1.95
CA GLY A 74 -0.96 -2.47 1.71
C GLY A 74 -0.64 -1.43 0.64
N ALA A 75 -1.61 -0.57 0.34
CA ALA A 75 -1.32 0.62 -0.45
C ALA A 75 -0.26 1.45 0.30
N ALA A 76 0.80 1.84 -0.42
CA ALA A 76 1.98 2.43 0.20
C ALA A 76 2.73 3.40 -0.71
N ARG A 77 3.58 4.21 -0.07
CA ARG A 77 4.63 4.99 -0.72
C ARG A 77 5.99 4.46 -0.28
N ILE A 78 6.83 4.07 -1.22
CA ILE A 78 8.24 3.75 -0.94
C ILE A 78 8.93 5.04 -0.51
N LEU A 79 9.45 5.06 0.71
CA LEU A 79 10.16 6.21 1.26
C LEU A 79 11.64 6.17 0.88
N GLY A 80 12.24 4.98 0.88
CA GLY A 80 13.64 4.80 0.51
C GLY A 80 13.98 3.36 0.13
N SER A 81 15.10 3.23 -0.57
CA SER A 81 15.67 1.97 -1.01
C SER A 81 17.18 2.12 -1.21
N THR A 82 17.98 1.15 -0.79
CA THR A 82 19.43 1.17 -0.96
C THR A 82 20.00 -0.22 -1.24
N ALA A 83 21.21 -0.21 -1.79
CA ALA A 83 22.05 -1.36 -2.07
C ALA A 83 23.29 -1.43 -1.16
N LYS A 84 23.42 -0.48 -0.22
CA LYS A 84 24.61 -0.26 0.60
C LYS A 84 24.23 0.03 2.06
N SER A 85 23.25 -0.67 2.60
CA SER A 85 22.92 -0.60 4.03
C SER A 85 23.93 -1.37 4.89
N GLY A 86 23.86 -1.20 6.21
CA GLY A 86 24.58 -2.05 7.17
C GLY A 86 24.03 -3.47 7.33
N TRP A 87 22.87 -3.78 6.74
CA TRP A 87 22.30 -5.13 6.72
C TRP A 87 23.13 -6.10 5.87
N PRO A 88 23.14 -7.41 6.18
CA PRO A 88 23.67 -8.45 5.30
C PRO A 88 23.21 -8.31 3.84
N ASP A 89 24.07 -8.57 2.85
CA ASP A 89 23.85 -8.33 1.40
C ASP A 89 23.56 -6.85 1.01
N GLY A 90 23.49 -5.93 1.98
CA GLY A 90 23.42 -4.48 1.79
C GLY A 90 22.10 -3.95 1.23
N ARG A 91 21.12 -4.80 0.92
CA ARG A 91 19.87 -4.37 0.30
C ARG A 91 18.84 -4.03 1.37
N TYR A 92 18.11 -2.96 1.12
CA TYR A 92 17.14 -2.47 2.08
C TYR A 92 16.11 -1.58 1.39
N LEU A 93 14.86 -1.64 1.82
CA LEU A 93 13.81 -0.71 1.42
C LEU A 93 12.85 -0.48 2.57
N TRP A 94 12.23 0.70 2.62
CA TRP A 94 11.18 0.99 3.58
C TRP A 94 10.07 1.82 2.95
N TYR A 95 8.85 1.59 3.40
CA TYR A 95 7.65 2.19 2.82
C TYR A 95 6.61 2.49 3.89
N GLN A 96 5.86 3.58 3.68
CA GLN A 96 4.77 3.99 4.55
C GLN A 96 3.45 3.48 4.00
N LEU A 97 2.65 2.83 4.86
CA LEU A 97 1.27 2.47 4.56
C LEU A 97 0.42 3.74 4.50
N ILE A 98 -0.34 3.94 3.43
CA ILE A 98 -1.13 5.18 3.22
C ILE A 98 -2.63 5.00 3.45
N SER A 99 -3.08 3.76 3.65
CA SER A 99 -4.47 3.41 3.98
C SER A 99 -4.53 2.23 4.95
N GLY A 100 -5.74 1.91 5.42
CA GLY A 100 -6.01 0.83 6.38
C GLY A 100 -5.69 1.19 7.84
N ARG A 101 -5.85 0.21 8.73
CA ARG A 101 -5.67 0.38 10.19
C ARG A 101 -4.26 0.77 10.62
N HIS A 102 -3.25 0.40 9.84
CA HIS A 102 -1.83 0.70 10.05
C HIS A 102 -1.36 1.92 9.21
N LYS A 103 -2.29 2.79 8.77
CA LYS A 103 -1.95 4.01 8.01
C LYS A 103 -0.95 4.86 8.80
N GLY A 104 0.09 5.33 8.10
CA GLY A 104 1.16 6.15 8.64
C GLY A 104 2.35 5.33 9.15
N GLU A 105 2.16 4.05 9.43
CA GLU A 105 3.22 3.16 9.88
C GLU A 105 4.15 2.75 8.74
N ILE A 106 5.39 2.46 9.10
CA ILE A 106 6.48 2.27 8.14
C ILE A 106 7.04 0.86 8.30
N VAL A 107 7.12 0.17 7.17
CA VAL A 107 7.59 -1.21 7.07
C VAL A 107 8.94 -1.21 6.37
N TYR A 108 9.91 -1.96 6.88
CA TYR A 108 11.14 -2.28 6.16
C TYR A 108 11.15 -3.70 5.60
N VAL A 109 11.96 -3.90 4.57
CA VAL A 109 12.40 -5.22 4.09
C VAL A 109 13.89 -5.14 3.81
N ALA A 110 14.65 -6.05 4.38
CA ALA A 110 16.11 -6.07 4.34
C ALA A 110 16.66 -7.32 3.64
N GLU A 111 17.97 -7.27 3.39
CA GLU A 111 18.86 -8.38 3.09
C GLU A 111 18.81 -8.95 1.67
N HIS A 112 18.46 -10.23 1.46
CA HIS A 112 18.74 -10.93 0.21
C HIS A 112 17.74 -10.60 -0.92
N LEU A 113 17.72 -9.32 -1.33
CA LEU A 113 16.74 -8.72 -2.23
C LEU A 113 17.34 -8.31 -3.58
N ARG A 114 16.54 -8.40 -4.64
CA ARG A 114 16.84 -7.86 -5.98
C ARG A 114 15.62 -7.12 -6.52
N GLN A 115 15.82 -6.30 -7.56
CA GLN A 115 14.74 -5.57 -8.24
C GLN A 115 13.87 -4.74 -7.25
N ILE A 116 14.55 -4.02 -6.35
CA ILE A 116 13.92 -3.22 -5.31
C ILE A 116 13.22 -2.02 -5.95
N ALA A 117 11.97 -1.78 -5.53
CA ALA A 117 11.22 -0.61 -5.91
C ALA A 117 11.92 0.68 -5.43
N PRO A 118 12.08 1.70 -6.30
CA PRO A 118 12.77 2.93 -5.93
C PRO A 118 11.92 3.81 -5.01
N ALA A 119 12.59 4.68 -4.26
CA ALA A 119 11.96 5.76 -3.49
C ALA A 119 10.99 6.60 -4.32
N GLY A 120 9.92 7.09 -3.69
CA GLY A 120 8.88 7.90 -4.32
C GLY A 120 7.81 7.09 -5.07
N LYS A 121 8.04 5.81 -5.34
CA LYS A 121 7.05 4.94 -5.99
C LYS A 121 5.82 4.74 -5.10
N ARG A 122 4.62 4.92 -5.67
CA ARG A 122 3.36 4.45 -5.07
C ARG A 122 3.07 3.03 -5.52
N VAL A 123 2.57 2.21 -4.60
CA VAL A 123 2.22 0.81 -4.85
C VAL A 123 0.90 0.46 -4.20
N ASP A 124 0.15 -0.43 -4.85
CA ASP A 124 -1.06 -1.02 -4.27
C ASP A 124 -0.74 -2.26 -3.43
N ALA A 125 -1.67 -2.64 -2.55
CA ALA A 125 -1.57 -3.91 -1.82
C ALA A 125 -1.39 -5.07 -2.80
N GLY A 126 -0.39 -5.93 -2.55
CA GLY A 126 -0.08 -7.08 -3.41
C GLY A 126 0.81 -6.76 -4.60
N GLN A 127 1.14 -5.50 -4.86
CA GLN A 127 2.11 -5.16 -5.90
C GLN A 127 3.52 -5.55 -5.46
N ARG A 128 4.32 -6.11 -6.38
CA ARG A 128 5.71 -6.47 -6.11
C ARG A 128 6.59 -5.24 -5.83
N ILE A 129 7.30 -5.27 -4.70
CA ILE A 129 8.25 -4.24 -4.26
C ILE A 129 9.71 -4.70 -4.26
N ALA A 130 9.95 -6.02 -4.26
CA ALA A 130 11.27 -6.60 -4.45
C ALA A 130 11.14 -8.07 -4.88
N VAL A 131 12.27 -8.71 -5.14
CA VAL A 131 12.41 -10.15 -5.34
C VAL A 131 13.40 -10.67 -4.31
N ALA A 132 12.96 -11.57 -3.44
CA ALA A 132 13.84 -12.27 -2.51
C ALA A 132 14.49 -13.48 -3.18
N LEU A 133 15.75 -13.73 -2.84
CA LEU A 133 16.52 -14.86 -3.33
C LEU A 133 16.64 -15.94 -2.23
N PRO A 134 16.58 -17.24 -2.59
CA PRO A 134 16.86 -18.32 -1.66
C PRO A 134 18.32 -18.29 -1.19
N GLY A 135 18.56 -18.83 0.00
CA GLY A 135 19.87 -18.88 0.65
C GLY A 135 20.12 -17.71 1.61
N TYR A 136 21.01 -17.96 2.59
CA TYR A 136 21.42 -16.97 3.59
C TYR A 136 21.95 -15.69 2.90
N PRO A 137 21.65 -14.47 3.41
CA PRO A 137 21.04 -14.16 4.72
C PRO A 137 19.51 -14.32 4.83
N TYR A 138 18.82 -14.71 3.76
CA TYR A 138 17.35 -14.66 3.67
C TYR A 138 16.85 -13.21 3.70
N ILE A 139 15.65 -12.94 4.24
CA ILE A 139 15.14 -11.58 4.41
C ILE A 139 14.62 -11.38 5.81
N GLU A 140 14.67 -10.15 6.28
CA GLU A 140 13.96 -9.71 7.48
C GLU A 140 13.01 -8.55 7.12
N THR A 141 11.82 -8.55 7.70
CA THR A 141 10.84 -7.45 7.53
C THR A 141 10.22 -7.07 8.86
N GLY A 142 10.01 -5.77 9.09
CA GLY A 142 9.55 -5.28 10.39
C GLY A 142 9.12 -3.82 10.36
N TRP A 143 8.93 -3.27 11.55
CA TRP A 143 8.62 -1.84 11.72
C TRP A 143 9.88 -0.96 11.63
N ALA A 144 9.75 0.16 10.95
CA ALA A 144 10.79 1.17 10.80
C ALA A 144 10.31 2.57 11.21
N ASN A 145 11.26 3.48 11.35
CA ASN A 145 11.04 4.92 11.48
C ASN A 145 11.09 5.58 10.10
N GLU A 146 10.79 6.89 10.04
CA GLU A 146 10.72 7.65 8.77
C GLU A 146 12.04 7.71 8.02
N ASP A 147 13.15 7.75 8.74
CA ASP A 147 14.52 7.71 8.22
C ASP A 147 14.95 6.32 7.73
N GLY A 148 14.10 5.31 7.88
CA GLY A 148 14.38 3.93 7.50
C GLY A 148 15.12 3.13 8.55
N SER A 149 15.52 3.71 9.69
CA SER A 149 16.05 2.94 10.81
C SER A 149 14.99 1.96 11.33
N THR A 150 15.37 0.74 11.67
CA THR A 150 14.41 -0.20 12.26
C THR A 150 14.05 0.27 13.66
N ARG A 151 12.77 0.12 14.02
CA ARG A 151 12.26 0.60 15.32
C ARG A 151 13.01 -0.03 16.50
N ALA A 152 13.41 -1.30 16.38
CA ALA A 152 14.13 -2.04 17.41
C ALA A 152 15.64 -1.74 17.46
N SER A 153 16.21 -1.01 16.50
CA SER A 153 17.67 -0.74 16.44
C SER A 153 18.31 -0.20 17.71
N PRO A 154 17.67 0.66 18.51
CA PRO A 154 18.30 1.18 19.73
C PRO A 154 18.52 0.14 20.84
N CYS A 155 17.84 -1.01 20.79
CA CYS A 155 17.83 -2.00 21.89
C CYS A 155 18.08 -3.44 21.43
N TYR A 156 18.33 -3.65 20.15
CA TYR A 156 18.57 -4.96 19.57
C TYR A 156 19.95 -5.50 19.95
N LYS A 157 19.99 -6.82 20.12
CA LYS A 157 21.20 -7.65 20.21
C LYS A 157 20.92 -8.88 19.38
N GLU A 158 21.92 -9.42 18.71
CA GLU A 158 21.73 -10.54 17.78
C GLU A 158 20.91 -11.70 18.39
N GLY A 159 19.88 -12.15 17.68
CA GLY A 159 18.99 -13.24 18.11
C GLY A 159 17.89 -12.83 19.10
N LYS A 160 17.76 -11.53 19.42
CA LYS A 160 16.75 -11.04 20.36
C LYS A 160 15.40 -10.85 19.66
N ALA A 161 14.42 -11.66 20.03
CA ALA A 161 13.02 -11.43 19.68
C ALA A 161 12.45 -10.16 20.34
N THR A 162 12.57 -9.02 19.67
CA THR A 162 12.17 -7.71 20.20
C THR A 162 10.66 -7.55 20.23
N HIS A 163 10.14 -6.66 21.09
CA HIS A 163 8.71 -6.27 21.06
C HIS A 163 8.30 -5.74 19.68
N SER A 164 9.18 -5.00 18.99
CA SER A 164 8.92 -4.55 17.62
C SER A 164 8.77 -5.73 16.64
N GLY A 165 9.67 -6.72 16.70
CA GLY A 165 9.55 -7.95 15.92
C GLY A 165 8.27 -8.72 16.23
N GLN A 166 7.90 -8.83 17.51
CA GLN A 166 6.67 -9.50 17.94
C GLN A 166 5.39 -8.77 17.46
N THR A 167 5.34 -7.44 17.56
CA THR A 167 4.18 -6.66 17.05
C THR A 167 4.02 -6.81 15.54
N PHE A 168 5.13 -6.83 14.80
CA PHE A 168 5.11 -7.07 13.36
C PHE A 168 4.70 -8.51 13.02
N GLY A 169 5.20 -9.50 13.77
CA GLY A 169 4.76 -10.88 13.64
C GLY A 169 3.27 -11.06 13.90
N ARG A 170 2.70 -10.37 14.90
CA ARG A 170 1.23 -10.32 15.10
C ARG A 170 0.50 -9.67 13.93
N PHE A 171 1.10 -8.66 13.30
CA PHE A 171 0.53 -8.06 12.10
C PHE A 171 0.46 -9.07 10.97
N LEU A 172 1.57 -9.72 10.62
CA LEU A 172 1.62 -10.76 9.58
C LEU A 172 0.72 -11.96 9.89
N TYR A 173 0.64 -12.37 11.16
CA TYR A 173 -0.25 -13.42 11.62
C TYR A 173 -1.73 -13.10 11.29
N ARG A 174 -2.18 -11.87 11.55
CA ARG A 174 -3.54 -11.41 11.19
C ARG A 174 -3.79 -11.34 9.68
N LEU A 175 -2.74 -11.40 8.86
CA LEU A 175 -2.83 -11.49 7.40
C LEU A 175 -2.81 -12.93 6.89
N GLY A 176 -2.80 -13.92 7.79
CA GLY A 176 -2.80 -15.34 7.44
C GLY A 176 -1.40 -15.91 7.22
N LEU A 177 -0.34 -15.26 7.72
CA LEU A 177 0.94 -15.95 7.89
C LEU A 177 0.76 -16.99 9.02
N PRO A 178 1.01 -18.29 8.77
CA PRO A 178 0.57 -19.31 9.72
C PRO A 178 1.37 -19.27 11.03
N HIS A 179 0.79 -19.90 12.05
CA HIS A 179 1.14 -19.90 13.49
C HIS A 179 2.57 -20.32 13.88
N TYR A 180 3.48 -20.54 12.93
CA TYR A 180 4.82 -21.07 13.20
C TYR A 180 5.71 -20.12 14.01
N LEU A 181 5.26 -18.87 14.20
CA LEU A 181 5.74 -17.96 15.20
C LEU A 181 4.76 -18.10 16.37
N ASP A 182 5.12 -18.76 17.47
CA ASP A 182 4.30 -18.90 18.70
C ASP A 182 4.02 -17.55 19.42
N ILE A 183 3.98 -16.46 18.67
CA ILE A 183 3.43 -15.18 19.10
C ILE A 183 1.93 -15.41 19.23
N ALA A 184 1.49 -15.68 20.45
CA ALA A 184 0.08 -15.69 20.78
C ALA A 184 -0.60 -14.50 20.09
N ALA A 185 -1.68 -14.76 19.34
CA ALA A 185 -2.45 -13.77 18.57
C ALA A 185 -2.91 -12.54 19.39
N ALA A 186 -2.75 -12.61 20.71
CA ALA A 186 -3.03 -11.59 21.69
C ALA A 186 -2.03 -10.42 21.65
N GLY A 187 -2.54 -9.22 21.91
CA GLY A 187 -1.75 -7.99 21.99
C GLY A 187 -1.85 -7.12 20.73
N SER A 188 -1.22 -5.95 20.80
CA SER A 188 -1.25 -4.97 19.71
C SER A 188 -0.39 -5.44 18.53
N SER A 189 -0.89 -5.26 17.30
CA SER A 189 -0.09 -5.35 16.08
C SER A 189 0.46 -4.00 15.64
N HIS A 190 0.19 -2.91 16.39
CA HIS A 190 0.75 -1.60 16.10
C HIS A 190 2.17 -1.47 16.68
N PRO A 191 3.07 -0.72 16.02
CA PRO A 191 4.39 -0.37 16.54
C PRO A 191 4.24 0.66 17.67
N THR A 192 3.72 0.22 18.81
CA THR A 192 3.48 1.04 20.00
C THR A 192 4.05 0.36 21.23
N GLY A 193 4.41 1.16 22.24
CA GLY A 193 5.04 0.67 23.47
C GLY A 193 6.56 0.55 23.33
N ALA A 194 7.13 -0.23 24.25
CA ALA A 194 8.57 -0.47 24.34
C ALA A 194 9.14 -1.02 23.02
N LEU A 195 10.40 -0.70 22.70
CA LEU A 195 11.03 -1.13 21.44
C LEU A 195 11.40 -2.61 21.48
N CYS A 196 11.84 -3.02 22.67
CA CYS A 196 12.14 -4.34 23.16
C CYS A 196 11.39 -4.49 24.50
#